data_AF-A0A176XIS5-F1
#
_entry.id   AF-A0A176XIS5-F1
#
_cell.length_a   1.000
_cell.length_b   1.000
_cell.length_c   1.000
_cell.angle_alpha   90.00
_cell.angle_beta   90.00
_cell.angle_gamma   90.00
#
_symmetry.space_group_name_H-M   'P 1'
#
loop_
_entity.id
_entity.type
_entity.pdbx_description
1 polymer ?
#
loop_
_entity_poly.entity_id
_entity_poly.type
_entity_poly.pdbx_seq_one_letter_code
_entity_poly.pdbx_strand_id
1 'polypeptide(L)'
;MKRNRFTDEQIIGILKEHEVGTPVSELCRKHGVSDASIYKWKAKFGGMDVSEAKRLKTLEDENTKLKRLLADAMLDNAALKDLLGKNVWSASSVQGYATS
;
A
#
# COMPACT_ATOMS: atom_id res chain seq x y z
N MET A 1 6.48 8.20 -9.22
CA MET A 1 7.50 7.89 -8.19
C MET A 1 8.89 8.08 -8.78
N LYS A 2 9.79 8.77 -8.07
CA LYS A 2 11.21 8.84 -8.43
C LYS A 2 11.75 7.41 -8.43
N ARG A 3 12.33 6.93 -9.53
CA ARG A 3 12.93 5.58 -9.57
C ARG A 3 14.03 5.54 -8.52
N ASN A 4 13.94 4.60 -7.59
CA ASN A 4 15.01 4.41 -6.63
C ASN A 4 16.25 3.91 -7.37
N ARG A 5 17.45 4.35 -6.96
CA ARG A 5 18.71 3.96 -7.62
C ARG A 5 19.00 2.46 -7.45
N PHE A 6 18.50 1.87 -6.37
CA PHE A 6 18.67 0.45 -6.03
C PHE A 6 17.31 -0.24 -5.94
N THR A 7 17.24 -1.48 -6.42
CA THR A 7 16.09 -2.36 -6.20
C THR A 7 16.10 -2.91 -4.77
N ASP A 8 14.96 -3.40 -4.30
CA ASP A 8 14.85 -3.98 -2.95
C ASP A 8 15.78 -5.22 -2.84
N GLU A 9 15.92 -6.00 -3.91
CA GLU A 9 16.84 -7.15 -3.94
C GLU A 9 18.31 -6.74 -3.82
N GLN A 10 18.70 -5.66 -4.50
CA GLN A 10 20.06 -5.12 -4.38
C GLN A 10 20.33 -4.62 -2.97
N ILE A 11 19.36 -3.94 -2.36
CA ILE A 11 19.46 -3.45 -0.99
C ILE A 11 19.62 -4.62 -0.01
N ILE A 12 18.79 -5.65 -0.13
CA ILE A 12 18.86 -6.85 0.72
C ILE A 12 20.20 -7.57 0.52
N GLY A 13 20.71 -7.65 -0.71
CA GLY A 13 22.05 -8.20 -0.98
C GLY A 13 23.15 -7.46 -0.24
N ILE A 14 23.14 -6.12 -0.27
CA ILE A 14 24.12 -5.27 0.44
C ILE A 14 24.00 -5.47 1.96
N LEU A 15 22.78 -5.57 2.50
CA LEU A 15 22.59 -5.82 3.93
C LEU A 15 23.07 -7.22 4.35
N LYS A 16 22.93 -8.23 3.49
CA LYS A 16 23.49 -9.57 3.75
C LYS A 16 25.02 -9.57 3.80
N GLU A 17 25.68 -8.77 2.95
CA GLU A 17 27.15 -8.59 3.05
C GLU A 17 27.54 -8.01 4.41
N HIS A 18 26.75 -7.09 4.96
CA HIS A 18 26.95 -6.58 6.32
C HIS A 18 26.72 -7.65 7.40
N GLU A 19 25.66 -8.45 7.26
CA GLU A 19 25.31 -9.52 8.21
C GLU A 19 26.39 -10.61 8.29
N VAL A 20 27.11 -10.89 7.20
CA VAL A 20 28.26 -11.82 7.20
C VAL A 20 29.57 -11.19 7.66
N GLY A 21 29.55 -9.92 8.10
CA GLY A 21 30.67 -9.26 8.75
C GLY A 21 31.36 -8.15 7.95
N THR A 22 30.87 -7.78 6.78
CA THR A 22 31.46 -6.67 6.01
C THR A 22 31.22 -5.33 6.73
N PRO A 23 32.27 -4.53 7.00
CA PRO A 23 32.10 -3.21 7.63
C PRO A 23 31.27 -2.25 6.78
N VAL A 24 30.46 -1.42 7.43
CA VAL A 24 29.62 -0.41 6.73
C VAL A 24 30.45 0.53 5.86
N SER A 25 31.65 0.93 6.32
CA SER A 25 32.56 1.79 5.57
C SER A 25 33.02 1.18 4.23
N GLU A 26 33.18 -0.14 4.18
CA GLU A 26 33.52 -0.87 2.96
C GLU A 26 32.33 -0.96 2.01
N LEU A 27 31.14 -1.26 2.53
CA LEU A 27 29.90 -1.27 1.75
C LEU A 27 29.61 0.08 1.11
N CYS A 28 29.81 1.16 1.85
CA CYS A 28 29.63 2.52 1.36
C CYS A 28 30.56 2.84 0.19
N ARG A 29 31.84 2.43 0.29
CA ARG A 29 32.81 2.57 -0.80
C ARG A 29 32.47 1.69 -2.01
N LYS A 30 32.12 0.43 -1.78
CA LYS A 30 31.83 -0.57 -2.81
C LYS A 30 30.58 -0.23 -3.62
N HIS A 31 29.52 0.21 -2.95
CA HIS A 31 28.22 0.46 -3.58
C HIS A 31 27.93 1.94 -3.86
N GLY A 32 28.83 2.85 -3.45
CA GLY A 32 28.65 4.29 -3.65
C GLY A 32 27.42 4.83 -2.91
N VAL A 33 27.23 4.37 -1.68
CA VAL A 33 26.12 4.74 -0.78
C VAL A 33 26.66 5.36 0.49
N SER A 34 25.83 6.13 1.20
CA SER A 34 26.20 6.69 2.50
C SER A 34 25.83 5.73 3.64
N ASP A 35 26.52 5.86 4.78
CA ASP A 35 26.19 5.13 6.01
C ASP A 35 24.71 5.30 6.37
N ALA A 36 24.20 6.53 6.25
CA ALA A 36 22.79 6.85 6.49
C ALA A 36 21.83 6.03 5.60
N SER A 37 22.23 5.75 4.35
CA SER A 37 21.44 4.90 3.45
C SER A 37 21.43 3.45 3.94
N ILE A 38 22.58 2.92 4.35
CA ILE A 38 22.71 1.56 4.89
C ILE A 38 21.83 1.39 6.14
N TYR A 39 21.89 2.33 7.09
CA TYR A 39 21.06 2.25 8.31
C TYR A 39 19.57 2.37 8.01
N LYS A 40 19.18 3.26 7.08
CA LYS A 40 17.78 3.37 6.64
C LYS A 40 17.28 2.08 5.99
N TRP A 41 18.11 1.42 5.20
CA TRP A 41 17.80 0.13 4.60
C TRP A 41 17.73 -0.97 5.65
N LYS A 42 18.65 -1.01 6.60
CA LYS A 42 18.63 -1.95 7.72
C LYS A 42 17.34 -1.83 8.55
N ALA A 43 16.85 -0.62 8.77
CA ALA A 43 15.57 -0.39 9.47
C ALA A 43 14.36 -0.90 8.67
N LYS A 44 14.42 -0.90 7.33
CA LYS A 44 13.31 -1.33 6.46
C LYS A 44 13.36 -2.82 6.10
N PHE A 45 14.55 -3.37 5.87
CA PHE A 45 14.77 -4.68 5.26
C PHE A 45 15.71 -5.57 6.09
N GLY A 46 16.22 -5.12 7.23
CA GLY A 46 17.13 -5.92 8.06
C GLY A 46 16.47 -7.22 8.53
N GLY A 47 17.18 -8.35 8.41
CA GLY A 47 16.64 -9.66 8.73
C GLY A 47 15.59 -10.20 7.76
N MET A 48 15.29 -9.48 6.66
CA MET A 48 14.34 -9.89 5.64
C MET A 48 15.06 -10.54 4.45
N ASP A 49 14.53 -11.66 3.97
CA ASP A 49 14.98 -12.28 2.74
C ASP A 49 14.31 -11.66 1.49
N VAL A 50 14.82 -11.99 0.31
CA VAL A 50 14.30 -11.45 -0.96
C VAL A 50 12.87 -11.95 -1.26
N SER A 51 12.53 -13.18 -0.90
CA SER A 51 11.19 -13.73 -1.07
C SER A 51 10.17 -13.04 -0.16
N GLU A 52 10.54 -12.74 1.07
CA GLU A 52 9.75 -12.00 2.06
C GLU A 52 9.50 -10.57 1.58
N ALA A 53 10.53 -9.89 1.07
CA ALA A 53 10.39 -8.54 0.52
C ALA A 53 9.45 -8.52 -0.70
N LYS A 54 9.57 -9.50 -1.61
CA LYS A 54 8.66 -9.64 -2.75
C LYS A 54 7.23 -9.92 -2.31
N ARG A 55 7.05 -10.84 -1.36
CA ARG A 55 5.73 -11.18 -0.82
C ARG A 55 5.09 -9.98 -0.13
N LEU A 56 5.86 -9.21 0.65
CA LEU A 56 5.38 -8.01 1.32
C LEU A 56 4.88 -6.98 0.31
N LYS A 57 5.65 -6.73 -0.75
CA LYS A 57 5.24 -5.82 -1.83
C LYS A 57 3.95 -6.25 -2.51
N THR A 58 3.82 -7.54 -2.84
CA THR A 58 2.57 -8.07 -3.43
C THR A 58 1.39 -7.84 -2.49
N LEU A 59 1.56 -8.10 -1.18
CA LEU A 59 0.51 -7.89 -0.20
C LEU A 59 0.16 -6.40 -0.04
N GLU A 60 1.13 -5.50 -0.09
CA GLU A 60 0.89 -4.05 -0.06
C GLU A 60 0.11 -3.57 -1.30
N ASP A 61 0.45 -4.07 -2.48
CA ASP A 61 -0.23 -3.76 -3.74
C ASP A 61 -1.68 -4.28 -3.72
N GLU A 62 -1.89 -5.52 -3.28
CA GLU A 62 -3.21 -6.11 -3.12
C GLU A 62 -4.04 -5.36 -2.08
N ASN A 63 -3.47 -5.01 -0.93
CA ASN A 63 -4.17 -4.25 0.11
C ASN A 63 -4.60 -2.87 -0.41
N THR A 64 -3.73 -2.20 -1.17
CA THR A 64 -4.05 -0.92 -1.80
C THR A 64 -5.21 -1.05 -2.78
N LYS A 65 -5.20 -2.10 -3.62
CA LYS A 65 -6.29 -2.39 -4.56
C LYS A 65 -7.60 -2.69 -3.82
N LEU A 66 -7.56 -3.52 -2.78
CA LEU A 66 -8.72 -3.89 -1.98
C LEU A 66 -9.33 -2.69 -1.27
N LYS A 67 -8.51 -1.81 -0.68
CA LYS A 67 -8.99 -0.56 -0.05
C LYS A 67 -9.71 0.34 -1.04
N ARG A 68 -9.20 0.46 -2.27
CA ARG A 68 -9.87 1.24 -3.33
C ARG A 68 -11.23 0.63 -3.69
N LEU A 69 -11.27 -0.67 -3.98
CA LEU A 69 -12.51 -1.35 -4.33
C LEU A 69 -13.55 -1.28 -3.21
N LEU A 70 -13.11 -1.38 -1.96
CA LEU A 70 -13.98 -1.23 -0.80
C LEU A 70 -14.55 0.20 -0.71
N ALA A 71 -13.73 1.22 -0.91
CA ALA A 71 -14.20 2.60 -0.93
C ALA A 71 -15.23 2.85 -2.04
N ASP A 72 -14.95 2.37 -3.26
CA ASP A 72 -15.88 2.48 -4.40
C ASP A 72 -17.21 1.78 -4.08
N ALA A 73 -17.17 0.55 -3.56
CA ALA A 73 -18.38 -0.19 -3.18
C ALA A 73 -19.18 0.47 -2.04
N MET A 74 -18.49 1.10 -1.08
CA MET A 74 -19.14 1.85 0.00
C MET A 74 -19.85 3.10 -0.52
N LEU A 75 -19.25 3.81 -1.49
CA LEU A 75 -19.86 4.96 -2.15
C LEU A 75 -21.10 4.56 -2.95
N ASP A 76 -21.02 3.49 -3.73
CA ASP A 76 -22.16 2.94 -4.49
C ASP A 76 -23.30 2.52 -3.55
N ASN A 77 -22.96 1.85 -2.43
CA ASN A 77 -23.96 1.44 -1.44
C ASN A 77 -24.66 2.65 -0.81
N ALA A 78 -23.92 3.71 -0.49
CA ALA A 78 -24.49 4.94 0.05
C ALA A 78 -25.42 5.62 -0.95
N ALA A 79 -25.01 5.72 -2.22
CA ALA A 79 -25.83 6.30 -3.29
C ALA A 79 -27.14 5.51 -3.50
N LEU A 80 -27.06 4.18 -3.53
CA LEU A 80 -28.24 3.31 -3.67
C LEU A 80 -29.23 3.47 -2.51
N LYS A 81 -28.72 3.54 -1.27
CA LYS A 81 -29.56 3.77 -0.08
C LYS A 81 -30.22 5.15 -0.10
N ASP A 82 -29.50 6.19 -0.52
CA ASP A 82 -30.05 7.55 -0.64
C ASP A 82 -31.16 7.62 -1.71
N LEU A 83 -30.97 6.98 -2.87
CA LEU A 83 -32.01 6.87 -3.90
C LEU A 83 -33.26 6.12 -3.40
N LEU A 84 -33.08 5.00 -2.70
CA LEU A 84 -34.20 4.26 -2.11
C LEU A 84 -34.94 5.10 -1.07
N GLY A 85 -34.22 5.82 -0.19
CA GLY A 85 -34.83 6.73 0.78
C GLY A 85 -35.67 7.83 0.13
N LYS A 86 -35.18 8.42 -0.97
CA LYS A 86 -35.91 9.44 -1.74
C LYS A 86 -37.16 8.88 -2.42
N ASN A 87 -37.10 7.68 -2.98
CA ASN A 87 -38.24 7.04 -3.66
C ASN A 87 -39.37 6.62 -2.70
N VAL A 88 -39.04 6.21 -1.47
CA VAL A 88 -40.06 5.88 -0.46
C VAL A 88 -40.83 7.12 -0.01
N TRP A 89 -40.16 8.27 0.11
CA TRP A 89 -40.79 9.54 0.45
C TRP A 89 -41.65 10.09 -0.68
N SER A 90 -41.18 10.00 -1.93
CA SER A 90 -41.96 10.46 -3.09
C SER A 90 -43.21 9.59 -3.34
N ALA A 91 -43.12 8.28 -3.15
CA ALA A 91 -44.28 7.39 -3.25
C ALA A 91 -45.40 7.74 -2.23
N SER A 92 -45.04 8.04 -0.98
CA SER A 92 -46.02 8.45 0.04
C SER A 92 -46.71 9.77 -0.29
N SER A 93 -46.01 10.71 -0.94
CA SER A 93 -46.59 11.99 -1.35
C SER A 93 -47.57 11.91 -2.54
N VAL A 94 -47.51 10.83 -3.33
CA VAL A 94 -48.41 10.60 -4.47
C VAL A 94 -49.72 9.92 -4.03
N GLN A 95 -49.71 9.17 -2.91
CA GLN A 95 -50.91 8.48 -2.40
C GLN A 95 -51.93 9.39 -1.67
N GLY A 96 -51.56 10.63 -1.33
CA GLY A 96 -52.41 11.56 -0.57
C GLY A 96 -53.42 12.38 -1.39
N TYR A 97 -53.42 12.29 -2.73
CA TYR A 97 -54.26 13.13 -3.60
C TYR A 97 -55.42 12.38 -4.30
N ALA A 98 -55.70 11.13 -3.93
CA ALA A 98 -56.67 10.28 -4.62
C ALA A 98 -57.95 9.95 -3.80
N THR A 99 -58.30 10.74 -2.79
CA THR A 99 -59.59 10.60 -2.08
C THR A 99 -60.29 11.96 -1.92
N SER A 100 -61.10 12.31 -2.91
CA SER A 100 -62.24 13.24 -2.78
C SER A 100 -63.31 12.82 -3.77
#